data_AF-A0A3A5IFS8-F1
#
_entry.id   AF-A0A3A5IFS8-F1
#
_cell.length_a   1.000
_cell.length_b   1.000
_cell.length_c   1.000
_cell.angle_alpha   90.00
_cell.angle_beta   90.00
_cell.angle_gamma   90.00
#
_symmetry.space_group_name_H-M   'P 1'
#
loop_
_entity.id
_entity.type
_entity.pdbx_description
1 polymer ?
#
loop_
_entity_poly.entity_id
_entity_poly.type
_entity_poly.pdbx_seq_one_letter_code
_entity_poly.pdbx_strand_id
1 'polypeptide(L)'
;MTPAIFSAVVFCLTMSIKGMFAPGQPQNRYLSFHYFLYFGCLYLTLMIGFALIYTLLQLNGQAVWTGEEAGAVNFWDKFFSSLYFSGITLFSVGYGDIVPEGAGRWVALIEAWIGYTIPTAFVVRTMLEKDNN
;
A
#
# COMPACT_ATOMS: atom_id res chain seq x y z
N MET A 1 -14.00 -6.45 18.24
CA MET A 1 -14.27 -5.51 17.12
C MET A 1 -13.05 -5.30 16.22
N THR A 2 -11.83 -5.31 16.76
CA THR A 2 -10.56 -5.25 16.02
C THR A 2 -10.27 -6.42 15.05
N PRO A 3 -10.60 -7.70 15.32
CA PRO A 3 -10.25 -8.79 14.39
C PRO A 3 -11.10 -8.81 13.12
N ALA A 4 -12.35 -8.33 13.19
CA ALA A 4 -13.26 -8.29 12.05
C ALA A 4 -12.78 -7.27 11.00
N ILE A 5 -12.33 -6.10 11.45
CA ILE A 5 -11.78 -5.06 10.58
C ILE A 5 -10.49 -5.56 9.91
N PHE A 6 -9.61 -6.21 10.67
CA PHE A 6 -8.40 -6.82 10.13
C PHE A 6 -8.71 -7.87 9.04
N SER A 7 -9.68 -8.75 9.28
CA SER A 7 -10.11 -9.75 8.29
C SER A 7 -10.73 -9.12 7.03
N ALA A 8 -11.48 -8.02 7.18
CA ALA A 8 -12.08 -7.31 6.06
C ALA A 8 -11.02 -6.61 5.20
N VAL A 9 -9.99 -6.05 5.81
CA VAL A 9 -8.85 -5.43 5.11
C VAL A 9 -8.05 -6.50 4.35
N VAL A 10 -7.71 -7.62 5.01
CA VAL A 10 -7.03 -8.74 4.35
C VAL A 10 -7.87 -9.28 3.20
N PHE A 11 -9.19 -9.41 3.38
CA PHE A 11 -10.10 -9.84 2.33
C PHE A 11 -10.11 -8.87 1.13
N CYS A 12 -10.23 -7.56 1.38
CA CYS A 12 -10.16 -6.53 0.34
C CYS A 12 -8.83 -6.55 -0.42
N LEU A 13 -7.70 -6.69 0.28
CA LEU A 13 -6.38 -6.81 -0.33
C LEU A 13 -6.30 -8.06 -1.20
N THR A 14 -6.80 -9.21 -0.73
CA THR A 14 -6.80 -10.45 -1.51
C THR A 14 -7.72 -10.38 -2.74
N MET A 15 -8.86 -9.67 -2.67
CA MET A 15 -9.73 -9.46 -3.83
C MET A 15 -9.09 -8.53 -4.87
N SER A 16 -8.41 -7.47 -4.43
CA SER A 16 -7.70 -6.54 -5.31
C SER A 16 -6.56 -7.25 -6.06
N ILE A 17 -5.80 -8.10 -5.36
CA ILE A 17 -4.73 -8.91 -5.95
C ILE A 17 -5.29 -9.98 -6.89
N LYS A 18 -6.41 -10.65 -6.53
CA LYS A 18 -7.05 -11.63 -7.43
C LYS A 18 -7.55 -11.01 -8.74
N GLY A 19 -7.92 -9.72 -8.73
CA GLY A 19 -8.23 -8.98 -9.95
C GLY A 19 -7.06 -8.91 -10.95
N MET A 20 -5.81 -8.94 -10.49
CA MET A 20 -4.62 -8.98 -11.36
C MET A 20 -4.45 -10.30 -12.11
N PHE A 21 -4.99 -11.40 -11.58
CA PHE A 21 -4.81 -12.75 -12.13
C PHE A 21 -6.02 -13.25 -12.93
N ALA A 22 -7.10 -12.46 -13.03
CA ALA A 22 -8.26 -12.83 -13.83
C ALA A 22 -7.94 -12.68 -15.33
N PRO A 23 -7.92 -13.77 -16.12
CA PRO A 23 -7.60 -13.71 -17.54
C PRO A 23 -8.85 -13.28 -18.32
N GLY A 24 -8.87 -12.04 -18.79
CA GLY A 24 -9.95 -11.47 -19.60
C GLY A 24 -9.43 -10.65 -20.78
N GLN A 25 -9.20 -11.36 -21.89
CA GLN A 25 -9.02 -11.07 -23.32
C GLN A 25 -9.19 -9.63 -23.93
N PRO A 26 -8.69 -9.39 -25.17
CA PRO A 26 -7.84 -8.25 -25.55
C PRO A 26 -8.53 -7.12 -26.34
N GLN A 27 -7.71 -6.11 -26.72
CA GLN A 27 -7.79 -5.31 -27.96
C GLN A 27 -8.48 -3.94 -27.94
N ASN A 28 -7.74 -2.87 -27.57
CA ASN A 28 -7.61 -1.62 -28.35
C ASN A 28 -6.70 -0.58 -27.67
N ARG A 29 -6.22 0.42 -28.41
CA ARG A 29 -5.28 1.52 -28.04
C ARG A 29 -5.58 2.28 -26.72
N TYR A 30 -6.77 2.10 -26.12
CA TYR A 30 -7.14 2.53 -24.76
C TYR A 30 -6.53 1.66 -23.63
N LEU A 31 -5.81 0.60 -24.00
CA LEU A 31 -5.14 -0.34 -23.12
C LEU A 31 -4.19 0.34 -22.12
N SER A 32 -3.44 1.36 -22.56
CA SER A 32 -2.44 2.03 -21.73
C SER A 32 -3.05 2.86 -20.60
N PHE A 33 -4.22 3.47 -20.83
CA PHE A 33 -4.89 4.28 -19.81
C PHE A 33 -5.61 3.42 -18.78
N HIS A 34 -6.20 2.30 -19.21
CA HIS A 34 -6.84 1.34 -18.30
C HIS A 34 -5.82 0.72 -17.34
N TYR A 35 -4.66 0.29 -17.84
CA TYR A 35 -3.58 -0.21 -16.99
C TYR A 35 -3.04 0.87 -16.05
N PHE A 36 -2.82 2.10 -16.54
CA PHE A 36 -2.38 3.21 -15.70
C PHE A 36 -3.36 3.52 -14.54
N LEU A 37 -4.66 3.63 -14.84
CA LEU A 37 -5.69 3.82 -13.81
C LEU A 37 -5.75 2.64 -12.85
N TYR A 38 -5.63 1.41 -13.36
CA TYR A 38 -5.60 0.22 -12.52
C TYR A 38 -4.42 0.23 -11.54
N PHE A 39 -3.22 0.61 -12.01
CA PHE A 39 -2.06 0.82 -11.11
C PHE A 39 -2.35 1.91 -10.10
N GLY A 40 -2.86 3.07 -10.51
CA GLY A 40 -3.23 4.15 -9.58
C GLY A 40 -4.17 3.66 -8.47
N CYS A 41 -5.23 2.93 -8.83
CA CYS A 41 -6.14 2.32 -7.86
C CYS A 41 -5.44 1.31 -6.95
N LEU A 42 -4.55 0.47 -7.48
CA LEU A 42 -3.78 -0.51 -6.70
C LEU A 42 -2.82 0.15 -5.71
N TYR A 43 -2.13 1.23 -6.11
CA TYR A 43 -1.30 2.01 -5.19
C TYR A 43 -2.15 2.66 -4.10
N LEU A 44 -3.32 3.21 -4.43
CA LEU A 44 -4.23 3.79 -3.43
C LEU A 44 -4.73 2.74 -2.42
N THR A 45 -5.10 1.54 -2.86
CA THR A 45 -5.57 0.49 -1.95
C THR A 45 -4.45 -0.02 -1.05
N LEU A 46 -3.23 -0.17 -1.56
CA LEU A 46 -2.07 -0.50 -0.74
C LEU A 46 -1.77 0.62 0.25
N MET A 47 -1.79 1.87 -0.19
CA MET A 47 -1.51 3.01 0.65
C MET A 47 -2.48 3.06 1.84
N ILE A 48 -3.79 2.91 1.58
CA ILE A 48 -4.82 2.83 2.63
C ILE A 48 -4.64 1.58 3.51
N GLY A 49 -4.31 0.43 2.91
CA GLY A 49 -4.10 -0.82 3.64
C GLY A 49 -2.96 -0.73 4.66
N PHE A 50 -1.79 -0.25 4.22
CA PHE A 50 -0.65 -0.03 5.10
C PHE A 50 -0.90 1.08 6.13
N ALA A 51 -1.58 2.16 5.74
CA ALA A 51 -1.99 3.22 6.68
C ALA A 51 -2.82 2.68 7.84
N LEU A 52 -3.78 1.78 7.56
CA LEU A 52 -4.57 1.11 8.58
C LEU A 52 -3.72 0.20 9.46
N ILE A 53 -2.75 -0.51 8.89
CA ILE A 53 -1.81 -1.35 9.66
C ILE A 53 -1.02 -0.49 10.64
N TYR A 54 -0.42 0.62 10.20
CA TYR A 54 0.32 1.53 11.09
C TYR A 54 -0.58 2.14 12.18
N THR A 55 -1.78 2.58 11.80
CA THR A 55 -2.76 3.11 12.75
C THR A 55 -3.13 2.06 13.81
N LEU A 56 -3.33 0.80 13.41
CA LEU A 56 -3.61 -0.29 14.35
C LEU A 56 -2.42 -0.61 15.25
N LEU A 57 -1.19 -0.65 14.73
CA LEU A 57 0.01 -0.84 15.56
C LEU A 57 0.09 0.23 16.64
N GLN A 58 -0.21 1.46 16.26
CA GLN A 58 -0.18 2.59 17.17
C GLN A 58 -1.30 2.58 18.23
N LEU A 59 -2.50 2.16 17.84
CA LEU A 59 -3.60 1.94 18.79
C LEU A 59 -3.35 0.80 19.78
N ASN A 60 -2.53 -0.20 19.41
CA ASN A 60 -2.10 -1.28 20.30
C ASN A 60 -0.97 -0.85 21.26
N GLY A 61 -0.59 0.44 21.28
CA GLY A 61 0.42 0.98 22.19
C GLY A 61 1.86 0.71 21.74
N GLN A 62 2.09 0.27 20.50
CA GLN A 62 3.45 0.22 19.96
C GLN A 62 3.84 1.59 19.43
N ALA A 63 5.01 2.08 19.83
CA ALA A 63 5.58 3.30 19.28
C ALA A 63 5.99 3.03 17.82
N VAL A 64 5.15 3.50 16.88
CA VAL A 64 5.43 3.44 15.44
C VAL A 64 6.27 4.65 15.01
N TRP A 65 6.09 5.80 15.65
CA TRP A 65 6.79 7.06 15.31
C TRP A 65 7.50 7.66 16.52
N THR A 66 8.66 8.26 16.29
CA THR A 66 9.38 9.08 17.28
C THR A 66 8.67 10.42 17.49
N GLY A 67 8.40 10.79 18.74
CA GLY A 67 7.94 12.15 19.10
C GLY A 67 6.43 12.37 19.14
N GLU A 68 5.61 11.33 18.95
CA GLU A 68 4.18 11.48 19.19
C GLU A 68 3.92 11.42 20.71
N GLU A 69 3.83 12.61 21.32
CA GLU A 69 3.39 12.73 22.70
C GLU A 69 2.06 11.99 22.86
N ALA A 70 1.92 11.25 23.97
CA ALA A 70 0.73 10.48 24.33
C ALA A 70 -0.49 11.38 24.66
N GLY A 71 -0.70 12.44 23.90
CA GLY A 71 -1.90 13.26 23.89
C GLY A 71 -3.02 12.56 23.12
N ALA A 72 -4.25 12.92 23.45
CA ALA A 72 -5.48 12.42 22.83
C ALA A 72 -5.63 12.91 21.38
N VAL A 73 -4.74 12.48 20.48
CA VAL A 73 -4.87 12.75 19.04
C VAL A 73 -5.99 11.86 18.49
N ASN A 74 -6.91 12.44 17.72
CA ASN A 74 -8.06 11.70 17.21
C ASN A 74 -7.61 10.57 16.28
N PHE A 75 -8.44 9.52 16.15
CA PHE A 75 -8.19 8.42 15.22
C PHE A 75 -7.88 8.90 13.79
N TRP A 76 -8.62 9.91 13.33
CA TRP A 76 -8.46 10.48 11.99
C TRP A 76 -7.09 11.11 11.78
N ASP A 77 -6.57 11.83 12.76
CA ASP A 77 -5.26 12.46 12.68
C ASP A 77 -4.16 11.38 12.56
N LYS A 78 -4.22 10.34 13.38
CA LYS A 78 -3.32 9.18 13.31
C LYS A 78 -3.41 8.45 11.97
N PHE A 79 -4.63 8.31 11.45
CA PHE A 79 -4.87 7.68 10.14
C PHE A 79 -4.27 8.51 9.00
N PHE A 80 -4.48 9.82 8.98
CA PHE A 80 -3.92 10.68 7.92
C PHE A 80 -2.40 10.76 7.99
N SER A 81 -1.79 10.81 9.18
CA SER A 81 -0.34 10.72 9.36
C SER A 81 0.20 9.37 8.88
N SER A 82 -0.49 8.28 9.21
CA SER A 82 -0.13 6.93 8.74
C SER A 82 -0.29 6.78 7.23
N LEU A 83 -1.31 7.42 6.64
CA LEU A 83 -1.55 7.43 5.20
C LEU A 83 -0.46 8.18 4.44
N TYR A 84 -0.05 9.33 4.98
CA TYR A 84 1.07 10.08 4.46
C TYR A 84 2.38 9.28 4.55
N PHE A 85 2.67 8.66 5.71
CA PHE A 85 3.86 7.80 5.86
C PHE A 85 3.88 6.64 4.86
N SER A 86 2.74 5.95 4.74
CA SER A 86 2.53 4.86 3.79
C SER A 86 2.82 5.33 2.35
N GLY A 87 2.29 6.50 1.97
CA GLY A 87 2.56 7.10 0.66
C GLY A 87 4.05 7.38 0.42
N ILE A 88 4.74 8.07 1.34
CA ILE A 88 6.17 8.39 1.16
C ILE A 88 7.05 7.15 1.18
N THR A 89 6.62 6.06 1.84
CA THR A 89 7.33 4.77 1.88
C THR A 89 7.10 3.97 0.61
N LEU A 90 5.84 3.83 0.18
CA LEU A 90 5.43 3.09 -1.01
C LEU A 90 6.02 3.71 -2.28
N PHE A 91 6.05 5.04 -2.36
CA PHE A 91 6.70 5.77 -3.47
C PHE A 91 8.20 5.99 -3.26
N SER A 92 8.77 5.50 -2.15
CA SER A 92 10.20 5.63 -1.82
C SER A 92 10.72 7.09 -1.84
N VAL A 93 9.83 8.04 -1.50
CA VAL A 93 10.18 9.46 -1.36
C VAL A 93 10.91 9.70 -0.04
N GLY A 94 10.36 9.15 1.06
CA GLY A 94 11.00 9.14 2.38
C GLY A 94 11.60 10.47 2.83
N TYR A 95 10.79 11.53 2.97
CA TYR A 95 11.27 12.87 3.38
C TYR A 95 12.03 12.89 4.72
N GLY A 96 11.83 11.87 5.57
CA GLY A 96 12.51 11.71 6.85
C GLY A 96 11.87 12.52 7.99
N ASP A 97 10.69 13.10 7.75
CA ASP A 97 9.86 13.78 8.73
C ASP A 97 9.15 12.80 9.67
N ILE A 98 8.76 11.64 9.15
CA ILE A 98 8.20 10.53 9.92
C ILE A 98 9.12 9.32 9.79
N VAL A 99 9.64 8.84 10.93
CA VAL A 99 10.60 7.72 10.97
C VAL A 99 9.98 6.54 11.72
N PRO A 100 9.91 5.34 11.10
CA PRO A 100 9.33 4.18 11.73
C PRO A 100 10.24 3.63 12.84
N GLU A 101 9.64 3.28 13.97
CA GLU A 101 10.28 2.61 15.10
C GLU A 101 9.62 1.27 15.43
N GLY A 102 10.35 0.44 16.18
CA GLY A 102 9.87 -0.86 16.64
C GLY A 102 9.37 -1.76 15.51
N ALA A 103 8.13 -2.25 15.66
CA ALA A 103 7.48 -3.12 14.68
C ALA A 103 7.15 -2.41 13.36
N GLY A 104 7.00 -1.08 13.36
CA GLY A 104 6.74 -0.28 12.16
C GLY A 104 7.85 -0.41 11.13
N ARG A 105 9.10 -0.65 11.55
CA ARG A 105 10.25 -0.82 10.64
C ARG A 105 10.10 -2.02 9.72
N TRP A 106 9.64 -3.15 10.26
CA TRP A 106 9.45 -4.36 9.46
C TRP A 106 8.31 -4.20 8.47
N VAL A 107 7.23 -3.53 8.88
CA VAL A 107 6.10 -3.22 8.00
C VAL A 107 6.54 -2.28 6.87
N ALA A 108 7.28 -1.21 7.19
CA ALA A 108 7.80 -0.26 6.20
C ALA A 108 8.76 -0.89 5.20
N LEU A 109 9.57 -1.85 5.64
CA LEU A 109 10.46 -2.60 4.75
C LEU A 109 9.68 -3.45 3.73
N ILE A 110 8.63 -4.12 4.17
CA ILE A 110 7.74 -4.91 3.30
C ILE A 110 6.98 -3.99 2.34
N GLU A 111 6.47 -2.87 2.83
CA GLU A 111 5.76 -1.87 2.03
C GLU A 111 6.66 -1.30 0.92
N ALA A 112 7.87 -0.87 1.25
CA ALA A 112 8.83 -0.38 0.27
C ALA A 112 9.17 -1.46 -0.78
N TRP A 113 9.34 -2.72 -0.36
CA TRP A 113 9.62 -3.82 -1.29
C TRP A 113 8.47 -4.06 -2.28
N ILE A 114 7.23 -3.98 -1.81
CA ILE A 114 6.03 -4.07 -2.66
C ILE A 114 5.98 -2.88 -3.64
N GLY A 115 6.27 -1.67 -3.16
CA GLY A 115 6.33 -0.45 -3.98
C GLY A 115 7.25 -0.58 -5.19
N TYR A 116 8.43 -1.21 -5.03
CA TYR A 116 9.35 -1.47 -6.15
C TYR A 116 8.96 -2.65 -7.04
N THR A 117 8.25 -3.63 -6.48
CA THR A 117 7.89 -4.87 -7.22
C THR A 117 6.79 -4.61 -8.24
N ILE A 118 5.80 -3.76 -7.92
CA ILE A 118 4.65 -3.46 -8.80
C ILE A 118 5.05 -2.88 -10.16
N PRO A 119 5.84 -1.79 -10.26
CA PRO A 119 6.20 -1.20 -11.55
C PRO A 119 7.11 -2.13 -12.34
N THR A 120 7.99 -2.88 -11.66
CA THR A 120 8.85 -3.90 -12.27
C THR A 120 8.02 -5.03 -12.89
N ALA A 121 7.04 -5.57 -12.15
CA ALA A 121 6.15 -6.61 -12.63
C ALA A 121 5.33 -6.15 -13.85
N PHE A 122 4.90 -4.89 -13.86
CA PHE A 122 4.23 -4.30 -15.02
C PHE A 122 5.12 -4.25 -16.27
N VAL A 123 6.36 -3.77 -16.12
CA VAL A 123 7.32 -3.70 -17.23
C VAL A 123 7.64 -5.10 -17.76
N VAL A 124 7.88 -6.08 -16.88
CA VAL A 124 8.13 -7.46 -17.30
C VAL A 124 6.94 -8.05 -18.07
N ARG A 125 5.71 -7.84 -17.58
CA ARG A 125 4.50 -8.33 -18.27
C ARG A 125 4.33 -7.72 -19.66
N THR A 126 4.58 -6.42 -19.79
CA THR A 126 4.45 -5.72 -21.08
C THR A 126 5.54 -6.13 -22.07
N MET A 127 6.75 -6.45 -21.62
CA MET A 127 7.82 -6.98 -22.49
C MET A 127 7.53 -8.42 -22.94
N LEU A 128 7.09 -9.30 -22.03
CA LEU A 128 6.75 -10.69 -22.37
C LEU A 128 5.56 -10.80 -23.33
N GLU A 129 4.59 -9.87 -23.25
CA GLU A 129 3.46 -9.82 -24.18
C GLU A 129 3.88 -9.37 -25.60
N LYS A 130 4.98 -8.62 -25.71
CA LYS A 130 5.55 -8.20 -26.99
C LYS A 130 6.34 -9.33 -27.68
N ASP A 131 7.01 -10.20 -26.92
CA ASP A 131 7.78 -11.32 -27.48
C ASP A 131 6.91 -12.48 -28.01
N ASN A 132 5.64 -12.57 -27.58
CA ASN A 132 4.69 -13.60 -28.01
C ASN A 132 3.82 -13.19 -29.22
N ASN A 133 4.07 -12.02 -29.84
CA ASN A 133 3.39 -11.53 -31.05
C ASN A 133 4.39 -11.26 -32.17
#